data_AF-A0A0J6IIF1-F1
#
_entry.id   AF-A0A0J6IIF1-F1
#
_cell.length_a   1.000
_cell.length_b   1.000
_cell.length_c   1.000
_cell.angle_alpha   90.00
_cell.angle_beta   90.00
_cell.angle_gamma   90.00
#
_symmetry.space_group_name_H-M   'P 1'
#
loop_
_entity.id
_entity.type
_entity.pdbx_description
1 polymer ?
#
loop_
_entity_poly.entity_id
_entity_poly.type
_entity_poly.pdbx_seq_one_letter_code
_entity_poly.pdbx_strand_id
1 'polypeptide(L)'
;MKRNNLLAKEILEMVSTEDNSGGGLYRSEIFGIFTERYAHQGAGLEPAVSYHLHLLETAGFVKVTRTDHDEDNFEMTWAGHDFIEAN
;
A
#
# COMPACT_ATOMS: atom_id res chain seq x y z
N MET A 1 -12.95 3.92 9.53
CA MET A 1 -13.23 3.04 8.37
C MET A 1 -13.25 1.59 8.81
N LYS A 2 -13.89 0.68 8.06
CA LYS A 2 -13.87 -0.77 8.35
C LYS A 2 -12.68 -1.41 7.63
N ARG A 3 -12.09 -2.45 8.22
CA ARG A 3 -11.05 -3.27 7.59
C ARG A 3 -11.61 -3.96 6.34
N ASN A 4 -10.88 -3.90 5.24
CA ASN A 4 -11.19 -4.57 3.99
C ASN A 4 -9.97 -5.38 3.53
N ASN A 5 -10.08 -6.72 3.56
CA ASN A 5 -8.97 -7.60 3.18
C ASN A 5 -8.66 -7.58 1.69
N LEU A 6 -9.65 -7.32 0.83
CA LEU A 6 -9.42 -7.20 -0.62
C LEU A 6 -8.56 -5.97 -0.92
N LEU A 7 -8.95 -4.82 -0.37
CA LEU A 7 -8.17 -3.58 -0.54
C LEU A 7 -6.77 -3.71 0.06
N ALA A 8 -6.64 -4.36 1.22
CA ALA A 8 -5.33 -4.63 1.83
C ALA A 8 -4.45 -5.50 0.91
N LYS A 9 -5.02 -6.55 0.30
CA LYS A 9 -4.32 -7.41 -0.66
C LYS A 9 -3.90 -6.63 -1.90
N GLU A 10 -4.80 -5.84 -2.49
CA GLU A 10 -4.51 -5.01 -3.67
C GLU A 10 -3.38 -4.00 -3.42
N ILE A 11 -3.34 -3.39 -2.23
CA ILE A 11 -2.23 -2.49 -1.84
C ILE A 11 -0.92 -3.27 -1.76
N LEU A 12 -0.90 -4.43 -1.11
CA LEU A 12 0.32 -5.25 -0.99
C LEU A 12 0.82 -5.75 -2.35
N GLU A 13 -0.09 -6.20 -3.22
CA GLU A 13 0.22 -6.61 -4.60
C GLU A 13 0.83 -5.44 -5.39
N MET A 14 0.31 -4.23 -5.21
CA MET A 14 0.85 -3.03 -5.85
C MET A 14 2.27 -2.72 -5.37
N VAL A 15 2.50 -2.69 -4.06
CA VAL A 15 3.86 -2.48 -3.53
C VAL A 15 4.80 -3.56 -4.04
N SER A 16 4.38 -4.83 -4.07
CA SER A 16 5.22 -5.93 -4.57
C SER A 16 5.50 -5.89 -6.07
N THR A 17 4.58 -5.37 -6.89
CA THR A 17 4.71 -5.41 -8.36
C THR A 17 5.46 -4.20 -8.90
N GLU A 18 5.27 -3.04 -8.27
CA GLU A 18 5.81 -1.76 -8.73
C GLU A 18 7.14 -1.41 -8.05
N ASP A 19 7.56 -2.20 -7.04
CA ASP A 19 8.89 -2.13 -6.43
C ASP A 19 9.97 -2.57 -7.43
N ASN A 20 10.39 -1.61 -8.24
CA ASN A 20 11.48 -1.78 -9.19
C ASN A 20 12.82 -1.74 -8.44
N SER A 21 13.33 -2.92 -8.06
CA SER A 21 14.66 -3.18 -7.47
C SER A 21 14.74 -3.26 -5.93
N GLY A 22 13.63 -3.47 -5.23
CA GLY A 22 13.65 -3.63 -3.76
C GLY A 22 13.77 -2.30 -3.02
N GLY A 23 13.43 -1.19 -3.68
CA GLY A 23 13.45 0.16 -3.15
C GLY A 23 12.18 0.52 -2.38
N GLY A 24 11.12 -0.27 -2.50
CA GLY A 24 9.79 0.06 -1.99
C GLY A 24 9.00 0.97 -2.95
N LEU A 25 7.84 1.43 -2.49
CA LEU A 25 6.94 2.28 -3.24
C LEU A 25 6.49 3.48 -2.40
N TYR A 26 6.57 4.69 -2.94
CA TYR A 26 6.17 5.90 -2.23
C TYR A 26 4.65 6.02 -2.11
N ARG A 27 4.19 6.65 -1.02
CA ARG A 27 2.78 6.93 -0.77
C ARG A 27 2.09 7.62 -1.95
N SER A 28 2.75 8.61 -2.55
CA SER A 28 2.25 9.36 -3.69
C SER A 28 2.07 8.48 -4.93
N GLU A 29 2.98 7.53 -5.16
CA GLU A 29 2.89 6.56 -6.25
C GLU A 29 1.72 5.59 -6.03
N ILE A 30 1.59 5.06 -4.81
CA ILE A 30 0.45 4.19 -4.44
C ILE A 30 -0.88 4.91 -4.71
N PHE A 31 -1.01 6.18 -4.28
CA PHE A 31 -2.22 6.95 -4.54
C PHE A 31 -2.43 7.26 -6.02
N GLY A 32 -1.36 7.54 -6.77
CA GLY A 32 -1.43 7.77 -8.21
C GLY A 32 -2.02 6.57 -8.93
N ILE A 33 -1.45 5.38 -8.70
CA ILE A 33 -1.88 4.13 -9.32
C ILE A 33 -3.31 3.77 -8.88
N PHE A 34 -3.67 3.94 -7.60
CA PHE A 34 -5.04 3.73 -7.14
C PHE A 34 -6.04 4.69 -7.81
N THR A 35 -5.68 5.96 -7.93
CA THR A 35 -6.55 6.97 -8.54
C THR A 35 -6.78 6.66 -10.03
N GLU A 36 -5.74 6.20 -10.74
CA GLU A 36 -5.85 5.77 -12.13
C GLU A 36 -6.71 4.51 -12.27
N ARG A 37 -6.46 3.48 -11.46
CA ARG A 37 -7.16 2.19 -11.52
C ARG A 37 -8.65 2.30 -11.15
N TYR A 38 -8.98 3.20 -10.22
CA TYR A 38 -10.34 3.38 -9.69
C TYR A 38 -10.93 4.76 -10.00
N ALA A 39 -10.48 5.42 -11.07
CA ALA A 39 -10.94 6.76 -11.48
C ALA A 39 -12.48 6.90 -11.57
N HIS A 40 -13.18 5.78 -11.80
CA HIS A 40 -14.63 5.69 -11.91
C HIS A 40 -15.37 5.63 -10.55
N GLN A 41 -14.67 5.44 -9.42
CA GLN A 41 -15.27 5.29 -8.08
C GLN A 41 -15.49 6.63 -7.34
N GLY A 42 -15.10 7.75 -7.95
CA GLY A 42 -15.28 9.10 -7.38
C GLY A 42 -14.21 9.51 -6.37
N ALA A 43 -14.29 10.76 -5.89
CA ALA A 43 -13.35 11.32 -4.93
C ALA A 43 -13.54 10.66 -3.53
N GLY A 44 -12.46 10.14 -2.93
CA GLY A 44 -12.50 9.60 -1.56
C GLY A 44 -11.66 8.35 -1.27
N LEU A 45 -10.79 7.92 -2.20
CA LEU A 45 -9.95 6.74 -2.01
C LEU A 45 -8.73 6.98 -1.12
N GLU A 46 -8.23 8.22 -1.06
CA GLU A 46 -7.02 8.56 -0.31
C GLU A 46 -7.13 8.28 1.21
N PRO A 47 -8.23 8.62 1.93
CA PRO A 47 -8.40 8.21 3.32
C PRO A 47 -8.47 6.69 3.49
N ALA A 48 -9.03 5.98 2.50
CA ALA A 48 -9.16 4.53 2.52
C ALA A 48 -7.82 3.84 2.42
N VAL A 49 -7.01 4.25 1.43
CA VAL A 49 -5.67 3.73 1.20
C VAL A 49 -4.78 4.11 2.38
N SER A 50 -4.82 5.34 2.89
CA SER A 50 -4.06 5.76 4.08
C SER A 50 -4.37 4.92 5.31
N TYR A 51 -5.65 4.65 5.56
CA TYR A 51 -6.07 3.81 6.67
C TYR A 51 -5.53 2.38 6.54
N HIS A 52 -5.57 1.79 5.34
CA HIS A 52 -5.09 0.42 5.14
C HIS A 52 -3.57 0.34 5.16
N LEU A 53 -2.84 1.32 4.62
CA LEU A 53 -1.38 1.40 4.74
C LEU A 53 -0.93 1.41 6.20
N HIS A 54 -1.61 2.19 7.05
CA HIS A 54 -1.34 2.19 8.49
C HIS A 54 -1.60 0.83 9.15
N LEU A 55 -2.68 0.14 8.77
CA LEU A 55 -2.97 -1.21 9.28
C LEU A 55 -1.93 -2.24 8.82
N LEU A 56 -1.49 -2.17 7.57
CA LEU A 56 -0.48 -3.06 6.99
C LEU A 56 0.88 -2.86 7.67
N GLU A 57 1.26 -1.59 7.94
CA GLU A 57 2.47 -1.26 8.71
C GLU A 57 2.37 -1.83 10.13
N THR A 58 1.26 -1.55 10.83
CA THR A 58 1.07 -1.99 12.23
C THR A 58 1.08 -3.52 12.36
N ALA A 59 0.57 -4.22 11.35
CA ALA A 59 0.58 -5.68 11.29
C ALA A 59 1.93 -6.27 10.86
N GLY A 60 2.89 -5.43 10.45
CA GLY A 60 4.21 -5.85 10.00
C GLY A 60 4.25 -6.44 8.60
N PHE A 61 3.23 -6.18 7.76
CA PHE A 61 3.22 -6.63 6.36
C PHE A 61 4.06 -5.73 5.46
N VAL A 62 4.14 -4.44 5.79
CA VAL A 62 5.03 -3.47 5.16
C VAL A 62 5.88 -2.77 6.21
N LYS A 63 7.07 -2.35 5.81
CA LYS A 63 7.93 -1.44 6.57
C LYS A 63 7.82 -0.05 5.96
N VAL A 64 7.71 0.98 6.80
CA VAL A 64 7.65 2.37 6.34
C VAL A 64 8.95 3.08 6.69
N THR A 65 9.59 3.64 5.67
CA THR A 65 10.68 4.60 5.84
C THR A 65 10.08 6.00 5.69
N ARG A 66 9.99 6.73 6.80
CA ARG A 66 9.46 8.11 6.84
C ARG A 66 10.59 9.09 6.52
N THR A 67 10.32 10.07 5.68
CA THR A 67 11.24 11.17 5.35
C THR A 67 10.65 12.52 5.75
N ASP A 68 11.49 13.54 5.89
CA ASP A 68 11.04 14.90 6.27
C ASP A 68 10.21 15.60 5.18
N HIS A 69 10.06 14.98 4.00
CA HIS A 69 9.38 15.52 2.83
C HIS A 69 7.99 14.92 2.58
N ASP A 70 7.40 14.25 3.58
CA ASP A 70 6.12 13.50 3.46
C ASP A 70 6.15 12.39 2.39
N GLU A 71 7.36 11.96 2.00
CA GLU A 71 7.58 10.83 1.08
C GLU A 71 7.73 9.55 1.91
N ASP A 72 6.61 9.09 2.48
CA ASP A 72 6.58 7.76 3.11
C ASP A 72 6.84 6.70 2.05
N ASN A 73 7.91 5.93 2.24
CA ASN A 73 8.25 4.82 1.37
C ASN A 73 7.87 3.49 2.03
N PHE A 74 7.15 2.64 1.30
CA PHE A 74 6.62 1.37 1.78
C PHE A 74 7.38 0.20 1.14
N GLU A 75 8.07 -0.57 1.97
CA GLU A 75 8.80 -1.77 1.56
C GLU A 75 8.02 -3.02 1.98
N MET A 76 7.91 -4.01 1.10
CA MET A 76 7.31 -5.30 1.45
C MET A 76 8.18 -6.06 2.45
N THR A 77 7.53 -6.70 3.41
CA THR A 77 8.18 -7.69 4.28
C THR A 77 7.87 -9.11 3.80
N TRP A 78 8.62 -10.09 4.31
CA TRP A 78 8.31 -11.51 4.11
C TRP A 78 6.88 -11.87 4.52
N ALA A 79 6.41 -11.36 5.66
CA ALA A 79 5.03 -11.59 6.10
C ALA A 79 4.00 -11.03 5.12
N GLY A 80 4.32 -9.91 4.46
CA GLY A 80 3.49 -9.34 3.39
C GLY A 80 3.42 -10.25 2.17
N HIS A 81 4.57 -10.78 1.72
CA HIS A 81 4.61 -11.72 0.60
C HIS A 81 3.84 -13.01 0.93
N ASP A 82 4.07 -13.60 2.10
CA ASP A 82 3.37 -14.80 2.56
C ASP A 82 1.84 -14.60 2.58
N PHE A 83 1.38 -13.41 2.96
CA PHE A 83 -0.04 -13.09 2.99
C PHE A 83 -0.67 -13.04 1.58
N ILE A 84 0.05 -12.50 0.59
CA ILE A 84 -0.39 -12.50 -0.81
C ILE A 84 -0.45 -13.92 -1.35
N GLU A 85 0.58 -14.74 -1.09
CA GLU A 85 0.69 -16.10 -1.63
C GLU A 85 -0.34 -17.08 -1.03
N ALA A 86 -0.73 -16.88 0.23
CA ALA A 86 -1.69 -17.75 0.92
C ALA A 86 -3.16 -17.49 0.53
N ASN A 87 -3.47 -16.43 -0.23
CA ASN A 87 -4.84 -15.99 -0.55
C ASN A 87 -5.03 -15.68 -2.04
#